data_AF-A0A6A8AJA4-F1
#
_entry.id   AF-A0A6A8AJA4-F1
#
_cell.length_a   1.000
_cell.length_b   1.000
_cell.length_c   1.000
_cell.angle_alpha   90.00
_cell.angle_beta   90.00
_cell.angle_gamma   90.00
#
_symmetry.space_group_name_H-M   'P 1'
#
loop_
_entity.id
_entity.type
_entity.pdbx_description
1 polymer ?
#
loop_
_entity_poly.entity_id
_entity_poly.type
_entity_poly.pdbx_seq_one_letter_code
_entity_poly.pdbx_strand_id
1 'polypeptide(L)'
;MNEIPESEMSEIEDMDLDKLEEEWKENEKDAEEIAENWEKFFRAKEAPQKQPKNPGGEIEEAEMAKISEVIEKRELEIYKYPNVVGLGASYRTKAGKPTDELCLVVYVEKKVPAAQLSKRDIIPKEIDGVKTDVVEMGRIEAL
;
A
#
# COMPACT_ATOMS: atom_id res chain seq x y z
N MET A 1 -5.72 -25.74 15.12
CA MET A 1 -7.16 -25.57 15.33
C MET A 1 -7.33 -24.98 16.72
N ASN A 2 -7.31 -23.65 16.83
CA ASN A 2 -7.77 -22.98 18.03
C ASN A 2 -9.25 -22.67 17.79
N GLU A 3 -10.12 -23.35 18.54
CA GLU A 3 -11.55 -23.09 18.53
C GLU A 3 -11.79 -21.68 19.10
N ILE A 4 -12.49 -20.86 18.33
CA ILE A 4 -12.91 -19.52 18.73
C ILE A 4 -13.88 -19.69 19.90
N PRO A 5 -13.67 -19.03 21.06
CA PRO A 5 -14.55 -19.19 22.21
C PRO A 5 -15.97 -18.69 21.88
N GLU A 6 -17.00 -19.43 22.33
CA GLU A 6 -18.42 -19.17 22.03
C GLU A 6 -18.90 -17.74 22.38
N SER A 7 -18.18 -17.03 23.26
CA SER A 7 -18.47 -15.63 23.60
C SER A 7 -18.16 -14.64 22.47
N GLU A 8 -17.23 -14.95 21.57
CA GLU A 8 -16.95 -14.14 20.37
C GLU A 8 -17.92 -14.44 19.23
N MET A 9 -18.61 -15.59 19.26
CA MET A 9 -19.64 -15.91 18.26
C MET A 9 -20.93 -15.08 18.45
N SER A 10 -21.24 -14.65 19.68
CA SER A 10 -22.43 -13.82 19.94
C SER A 10 -22.28 -12.35 19.56
N GLU A 11 -21.04 -11.85 19.33
CA GLU A 11 -20.82 -10.48 18.81
C GLU A 11 -20.83 -10.43 17.27
N ILE A 12 -20.74 -11.58 16.61
CA ILE A 12 -20.84 -11.73 15.14
C ILE A 12 -22.31 -11.83 14.70
N GLU A 13 -23.25 -12.13 15.60
CA GLU A 13 -24.68 -12.29 15.28
C GLU A 13 -25.42 -10.99 14.92
N ASP A 14 -24.77 -9.83 15.04
CA ASP A 14 -25.29 -8.54 14.54
C ASP A 14 -24.56 -8.05 13.26
N MET A 15 -23.75 -8.89 12.62
CA MET A 15 -23.12 -8.55 11.34
C MET A 15 -24.12 -8.76 10.20
N ASP A 16 -24.66 -7.65 9.70
CA ASP A 16 -25.49 -7.58 8.50
C ASP A 16 -24.69 -8.11 7.29
N LEU A 17 -24.88 -9.40 6.99
CA LEU A 17 -24.18 -10.12 5.92
C LEU A 17 -24.49 -9.54 4.53
N ASP A 18 -25.68 -8.96 4.33
CA ASP A 18 -26.04 -8.30 3.08
C ASP A 18 -25.21 -7.02 2.90
N LYS A 19 -25.03 -6.26 3.98
CA LYS A 19 -24.16 -5.08 3.99
C LYS A 19 -22.69 -5.43 3.76
N LEU A 20 -22.21 -6.54 4.33
CA LEU A 20 -20.84 -7.02 4.09
C LEU A 20 -20.67 -7.47 2.64
N GLU A 21 -21.63 -8.17 2.05
CA GLU A 21 -21.53 -8.53 0.63
C GLU A 21 -21.54 -7.32 -0.31
N GLU A 22 -22.30 -6.27 -0.01
CA GLU A 22 -22.30 -5.03 -0.80
C GLU A 22 -20.97 -4.27 -0.68
N GLU A 23 -20.45 -4.11 0.54
CA GLU A 23 -19.14 -3.48 0.78
C GLU A 23 -18.00 -4.26 0.08
N TRP A 24 -18.07 -5.60 0.06
CA TRP A 24 -17.06 -6.44 -0.60
C TRP A 24 -17.14 -6.39 -2.13
N LYS A 25 -18.33 -6.26 -2.73
CA LYS A 25 -18.51 -6.10 -4.19
C LYS A 25 -17.98 -4.76 -4.70
N GLU A 26 -18.13 -3.69 -3.92
CA GLU A 26 -17.56 -2.38 -4.25
C GLU A 26 -16.03 -2.42 -4.22
N ASN A 27 -15.45 -3.08 -3.20
CA ASN A 27 -14.01 -3.28 -3.08
C ASN A 27 -13.41 -4.17 -4.20
N GLU A 28 -14.14 -5.17 -4.68
CA GLU A 28 -13.69 -6.05 -5.79
C GLU A 28 -13.55 -5.26 -7.10
N LYS A 29 -14.52 -4.41 -7.42
CA LYS A 29 -14.49 -3.56 -8.62
C LYS A 29 -13.35 -2.54 -8.58
N ASP A 30 -13.12 -1.94 -7.42
CA ASP A 30 -11.99 -1.03 -7.22
C ASP A 30 -10.65 -1.76 -7.36
N ALA A 31 -10.55 -3.00 -6.85
CA ALA A 31 -9.37 -3.83 -7.01
C ALA A 31 -9.11 -4.22 -8.48
N GLU A 32 -10.15 -4.56 -9.25
CA GLU A 32 -10.04 -4.84 -10.68
C GLU A 32 -9.54 -3.62 -11.47
N GLU A 33 -10.10 -2.43 -11.22
CA GLU A 33 -9.67 -1.20 -11.88
C GLU A 33 -8.20 -0.87 -11.54
N ILE A 34 -7.81 -1.03 -10.26
CA ILE A 34 -6.44 -0.83 -9.82
C ILE A 34 -5.50 -1.83 -10.52
N ALA A 35 -5.86 -3.11 -10.56
CA ALA A 35 -5.07 -4.15 -11.22
C ALA A 35 -4.89 -3.86 -12.73
N GLU A 36 -5.96 -3.46 -13.42
CA GLU A 36 -5.89 -3.10 -14.84
C GLU A 36 -4.99 -1.86 -15.07
N ASN A 37 -5.05 -0.87 -14.17
CA ASN A 37 -4.20 0.32 -14.22
C ASN A 37 -2.71 -0.03 -14.02
N TRP A 38 -2.40 -0.95 -13.10
CA TRP A 38 -1.04 -1.45 -12.89
C TRP A 38 -0.54 -2.27 -14.09
N GLU A 39 -1.36 -3.16 -14.65
CA GLU A 39 -0.99 -3.94 -15.83
C GLU A 39 -0.70 -3.02 -17.03
N LYS A 40 -1.57 -2.02 -17.28
CA LYS A 40 -1.36 -1.03 -18.34
C LYS A 40 -0.06 -0.25 -18.15
N PHE A 41 0.24 0.17 -16.91
CA PHE A 41 1.43 0.93 -16.59
C PHE A 41 2.70 0.12 -16.84
N PHE A 42 2.78 -1.10 -16.30
CA PHE A 42 3.94 -1.96 -16.51
C PHE A 42 4.06 -2.39 -17.98
N ARG A 43 2.96 -2.71 -18.67
CA ARG A 43 2.99 -3.00 -20.11
C ARG A 43 3.51 -1.82 -20.94
N ALA A 44 3.16 -0.59 -20.58
CA ALA A 44 3.68 0.61 -21.23
C ALA A 44 5.19 0.78 -20.98
N LYS A 45 5.68 0.40 -19.80
CA LYS A 45 7.11 0.42 -19.42
C LYS A 45 7.91 -0.77 -19.99
N GLU A 46 7.28 -1.93 -20.19
CA GLU A 46 7.89 -3.21 -20.60
C GLU A 46 7.79 -3.52 -22.11
N ALA A 47 7.15 -2.67 -22.92
CA ALA A 47 7.15 -2.79 -24.38
C ALA A 47 8.60 -2.97 -24.90
N PRO A 48 8.86 -3.93 -25.81
CA PRO A 48 10.05 -4.77 -25.80
C PRO A 48 11.36 -3.96 -25.85
N GLN A 49 11.95 -3.77 -24.67
CA GLN A 49 13.32 -3.29 -24.51
C GLN A 49 14.29 -4.46 -24.76
N LYS A 50 14.49 -4.82 -26.03
CA LYS A 50 15.81 -5.32 -26.48
C LYS A 50 16.73 -4.12 -26.72
N GLN A 51 16.91 -3.27 -25.71
CA GLN A 51 17.81 -2.12 -25.81
C GLN A 51 18.94 -2.27 -24.80
N PRO A 52 20.20 -2.37 -25.25
CA PRO A 52 21.33 -2.23 -24.34
C PRO A 52 21.38 -0.78 -23.85
N LYS A 53 21.23 -0.61 -22.52
CA LYS A 53 21.44 0.63 -21.74
C LYS A 53 20.47 1.77 -22.08
N ASN A 54 19.26 1.68 -21.52
CA ASN A 54 18.38 2.84 -21.40
C ASN A 54 18.82 3.67 -20.18
N PRO A 55 19.34 4.90 -20.35
CA PRO A 55 19.85 5.70 -19.23
C PRO A 55 18.76 6.09 -18.22
N GLY A 56 17.47 6.02 -18.59
CA GLY A 56 16.36 6.22 -17.65
C GLY A 56 16.20 5.09 -16.63
N GLY A 57 16.52 3.85 -17.02
CA GLY A 57 16.38 2.69 -16.12
C GLY A 57 17.44 2.67 -15.02
N GLU A 58 18.67 3.14 -15.31
CA GLU A 58 19.74 3.24 -14.31
C GLU A 58 19.39 4.26 -13.21
N ILE A 59 18.65 5.33 -13.55
CA ILE A 59 18.16 6.32 -12.58
C ILE A 59 17.03 5.73 -11.74
N GLU A 60 16.05 5.05 -12.36
CA GLU A 60 14.94 4.38 -11.65
C GLU A 60 15.47 3.30 -10.69
N GLU A 61 16.45 2.50 -11.10
CA GLU A 61 17.08 1.47 -10.26
C GLU A 61 17.85 2.08 -9.08
N ALA A 62 18.60 3.17 -9.31
CA ALA A 62 19.30 3.89 -8.25
C ALA A 62 18.34 4.55 -7.25
N GLU A 63 17.22 5.11 -7.72
CA GLU A 63 16.18 5.66 -6.85
C GLU A 63 15.50 4.55 -6.04
N MET A 64 15.12 3.43 -6.65
CA MET A 64 14.57 2.25 -5.95
C MET A 64 15.53 1.73 -4.87
N ALA A 65 16.82 1.62 -5.18
CA ALA A 65 17.85 1.21 -4.23
C ALA A 65 17.96 2.18 -3.05
N LYS A 66 17.95 3.49 -3.32
CA LYS A 66 17.94 4.53 -2.29
C LYS A 66 16.72 4.41 -1.38
N ILE A 67 15.53 4.15 -1.93
CA ILE A 67 14.30 3.99 -1.16
C ILE A 67 14.39 2.74 -0.27
N SER A 68 14.89 1.62 -0.81
CA SER A 68 15.11 0.39 -0.04
C SER A 68 16.05 0.62 1.14
N GLU A 69 17.15 1.35 0.93
CA GLU A 69 18.09 1.68 2.00
C GLU A 69 17.43 2.53 3.11
N VAL A 70 16.55 3.47 2.75
CA VAL A 70 15.78 4.25 3.73
C VAL A 70 14.79 3.36 4.48
N ILE A 71 14.14 2.42 3.80
CA ILE A 71 13.24 1.45 4.45
C ILE A 71 14.01 0.63 5.48
N GLU A 72 15.14 0.02 5.11
CA GLU A 72 15.97 -0.78 6.03
C GLU A 72 16.43 0.02 7.26
N LYS A 73 16.73 1.31 7.09
CA LYS A 73 17.17 2.18 8.19
C LYS A 73 16.03 2.62 9.11
N ARG A 74 14.81 2.75 8.58
CA ARG A 74 13.68 3.41 9.25
C ARG A 74 12.51 2.48 9.54
N GLU A 75 12.55 1.23 9.10
CA GLU A 75 11.44 0.29 9.21
C GLU A 75 10.88 0.23 10.63
N LEU A 76 11.74 0.04 11.64
CA LEU A 76 11.34 -0.08 13.05
C LEU A 76 10.71 1.20 13.60
N GLU A 77 11.04 2.36 13.04
CA GLU A 77 10.43 3.64 13.42
C GLU A 77 9.08 3.82 12.73
N ILE A 78 8.97 3.42 11.46
CA ILE A 78 7.75 3.54 10.66
C ILE A 78 6.68 2.53 11.12
N TYR A 79 7.07 1.33 11.53
CA TYR A 79 6.13 0.34 12.10
C TYR A 79 5.52 0.76 13.44
N LYS A 80 6.00 1.84 14.08
CA LYS A 80 5.37 2.39 15.29
C LYS A 80 4.14 3.25 14.98
N TYR A 81 3.94 3.66 13.73
CA TYR A 81 2.75 4.40 13.34
C TYR A 81 1.52 3.48 13.39
N PRO A 82 0.36 3.98 13.82
CA PRO A 82 -0.84 3.17 13.89
C PRO A 82 -1.26 2.70 12.50
N ASN A 83 -1.82 1.49 12.45
CA ASN A 83 -2.33 0.83 11.25
C ASN A 83 -1.27 0.46 10.19
N VAL A 84 0.03 0.70 10.41
CA VAL A 84 1.07 0.30 9.44
C VAL A 84 1.24 -1.21 9.44
N VAL A 85 1.05 -1.83 8.26
CA VAL A 85 1.14 -3.28 8.03
C VAL A 85 2.31 -3.67 7.13
N GLY A 86 2.89 -2.72 6.38
CA GLY A 86 4.00 -3.01 5.48
C GLY A 86 4.68 -1.77 4.91
N LEU A 87 5.86 -1.98 4.33
CA LEU A 87 6.65 -0.95 3.63
C LEU A 87 7.16 -1.50 2.30
N GLY A 88 7.33 -0.65 1.30
CA GLY A 88 7.93 -1.04 0.02
C GLY A 88 8.45 0.14 -0.78
N ALA A 89 9.41 -0.12 -1.66
CA ALA A 89 9.80 0.82 -2.71
C ALA A 89 8.89 0.58 -3.92
N SER A 90 8.15 1.60 -4.36
CA SER A 90 7.29 1.47 -5.54
C SER A 90 6.90 2.83 -6.12
N TYR A 91 6.20 2.79 -7.23
CA TYR A 91 5.57 3.94 -7.85
C TYR A 91 4.40 4.45 -6.99
N ARG A 92 4.30 5.76 -6.84
CA ARG A 92 3.19 6.42 -6.15
C ARG A 92 1.89 6.15 -6.87
N THR A 93 0.83 5.95 -6.10
CA THR A 93 -0.54 5.86 -6.61
C THR A 93 -1.33 7.14 -6.32
N LYS A 94 -2.03 7.68 -7.33
CA LYS A 94 -2.98 8.79 -7.15
C LYS A 94 -4.33 8.41 -7.75
N ALA A 95 -5.38 8.45 -6.94
CA ALA A 95 -6.76 8.09 -7.35
C ALA A 95 -6.83 6.74 -8.09
N GLY A 96 -6.22 5.70 -7.51
CA GLY A 96 -6.21 4.33 -8.06
C GLY A 96 -5.28 4.11 -9.26
N LYS A 97 -4.47 5.12 -9.65
CA LYS A 97 -3.60 5.06 -10.83
C LYS A 97 -2.12 5.19 -10.44
N PRO A 98 -1.25 4.28 -10.91
CA PRO A 98 0.18 4.43 -10.73
C PRO A 98 0.69 5.66 -11.48
N THR A 99 1.77 6.25 -10.98
CA THR A 99 2.43 7.43 -11.56
C THR A 99 3.90 7.14 -11.76
N ASP A 100 4.62 7.93 -12.57
CA ASP A 100 6.07 7.78 -12.77
C ASP A 100 6.94 8.24 -11.58
N GLU A 101 6.34 8.54 -10.42
CA GLU A 101 7.05 9.04 -9.24
C GLU A 101 7.36 7.89 -8.28
N LEU A 102 8.65 7.56 -8.10
CA LEU A 102 9.09 6.57 -7.12
C LEU A 102 9.03 7.11 -5.69
N CYS A 103 8.60 6.27 -4.75
CA CYS A 103 8.42 6.65 -3.35
C CYS A 103 8.50 5.45 -2.38
N LEU A 104 8.65 5.78 -1.10
CA LEU A 104 8.45 4.84 -0.01
C LEU A 104 6.95 4.67 0.22
N VAL A 105 6.41 3.51 -0.17
CA VAL A 105 5.01 3.16 0.05
C VAL A 105 4.86 2.58 1.45
N VAL A 106 3.98 3.18 2.24
CA VAL A 106 3.55 2.69 3.54
C VAL A 106 2.17 2.06 3.36
N TYR A 107 2.12 0.75 3.56
CA TYR A 107 0.87 0.00 3.56
C TYR A 107 0.23 0.11 4.93
N VAL A 108 -1.03 0.54 4.94
CA VAL A 108 -1.85 0.63 6.15
C VAL A 108 -3.07 -0.27 6.04
N GLU A 109 -3.53 -0.78 7.17
CA GLU A 109 -4.77 -1.54 7.26
C GLU A 109 -5.97 -0.68 6.82
N LYS A 110 -6.04 0.55 7.33
CA LYS A 110 -7.09 1.51 7.00
C LYS A 110 -6.58 2.95 7.02
N LYS A 111 -6.99 3.76 6.04
CA LYS A 111 -6.72 5.20 6.01
C LYS A 111 -7.66 5.93 6.97
N VAL A 112 -7.05 6.74 7.82
CA VAL A 112 -7.77 7.65 8.72
C VAL A 112 -7.56 9.09 8.19
N PRO A 113 -8.63 9.91 8.09
CA PRO A 113 -8.48 11.30 7.68
C PRO A 113 -7.50 12.04 8.60
N ALA A 114 -6.60 12.85 8.02
CA ALA A 114 -5.58 13.57 8.79
C ALA A 114 -6.16 14.49 9.90
N ALA A 115 -7.40 14.97 9.74
CA ALA A 115 -8.10 15.76 10.75
C ALA A 115 -8.47 14.96 12.02
N GLN A 116 -8.51 13.63 11.92
CA GLN A 116 -8.81 12.70 13.03
C GLN A 116 -7.53 12.07 13.62
N LEU A 117 -6.37 12.29 12.99
CA LEU A 117 -5.09 11.80 13.47
C LEU A 117 -4.39 12.83 14.35
N SER A 118 -3.69 12.38 15.39
CA SER A 118 -2.77 13.25 16.10
C SER A 118 -1.58 13.58 15.20
N LYS A 119 -0.94 14.73 15.40
CA LYS A 119 0.24 15.12 14.59
C LYS A 119 1.39 14.10 14.63
N ARG A 120 1.42 13.25 15.66
CA ARG A 120 2.45 12.21 15.82
C ARG A 120 2.11 10.94 15.04
N ASP A 121 0.84 10.73 14.72
CA ASP A 121 0.34 9.57 13.99
C ASP A 121 0.29 9.81 12.47
N ILE A 122 0.52 11.06 12.04
CA ILE A 122 0.62 11.41 10.63
C ILE A 122 1.98 10.98 10.11
N ILE A 123 1.99 10.04 9.16
CA ILE A 123 3.18 9.64 8.42
C ILE A 123 3.75 10.88 7.70
N PRO A 124 5.03 11.22 7.91
CA PRO A 124 5.67 12.34 7.23
C PRO A 124 5.61 12.17 5.72
N LYS A 125 5.42 13.26 4.97
CA LYS A 125 5.41 13.25 3.49
C LYS A 125 6.77 12.90 2.86
N GLU A 126 7.83 12.97 3.65
CA GLU A 126 9.20 12.68 3.26
C GLU A 126 9.97 12.12 4.46
N ILE A 127 10.77 11.08 4.23
CA ILE A 127 11.63 10.44 5.22
C ILE A 127 13.02 10.32 4.57
N ASP A 128 14.05 10.89 5.21
CA ASP A 128 15.43 10.91 4.70
C ASP A 128 15.56 11.37 3.23
N GLY A 129 14.75 12.36 2.82
CA GLY A 129 14.76 12.88 1.45
C GLY A 129 14.07 11.99 0.42
N VAL A 130 13.36 10.95 0.87
CA VAL A 130 12.51 10.07 0.06
C VAL A 130 11.04 10.40 0.34
N LYS A 131 10.28 10.69 -0.71
CA LYS A 131 8.83 10.95 -0.58
C LYS A 131 8.09 9.69 -0.14
N THR A 132 7.03 9.87 0.62
CA THR A 132 6.18 8.78 1.08
C THR A 132 4.85 8.74 0.34
N ASP A 133 4.26 7.55 0.22
CA ASP A 133 2.90 7.33 -0.24
C ASP A 133 2.18 6.38 0.71
N VAL A 134 0.91 6.66 1.01
CA VAL A 134 0.13 5.83 1.95
C VAL A 134 -0.93 5.09 1.16
N VAL A 135 -0.84 3.77 1.17
CA VAL A 135 -1.76 2.86 0.45
C VAL A 135 -2.50 2.01 1.45
N GLU A 136 -3.82 1.93 1.29
CA GLU A 136 -4.67 1.08 2.12
C GLU A 136 -4.67 -0.33 1.51
N MET A 137 -4.39 -1.35 2.33
CA MET A 137 -4.33 -2.75 1.90
C MET A 137 -5.36 -3.63 2.61
N GLY A 138 -6.02 -3.13 3.67
CA GLY A 138 -6.88 -3.96 4.52
C GLY A 138 -6.08 -4.85 5.48
N ARG A 139 -6.78 -5.77 6.13
CA ARG A 139 -6.20 -6.67 7.14
C ARG A 139 -5.44 -7.81 6.45
N ILE A 140 -4.16 -7.97 6.78
CA ILE A 140 -3.34 -9.08 6.29
C ILE A 140 -3.50 -10.25 7.26
N GLU A 141 -4.08 -11.37 6.79
CA GLU A 141 -4.22 -12.60 7.55
C GLU A 141 -3.32 -13.70 6.96
N ALA A 142 -2.60 -14.42 7.81
CA ALA A 142 -1.81 -15.58 7.40
C ALA A 142 -2.75 -16.79 7.20
N LEU A 143 -2.61 -17.46 6.05
CA LEU A 143 -3.34 -18.69 5.69
C LEU A 143 -2.79 -19.93 6.39
#